data_AF-A0A7S3A453-F1
#
_entry.id   AF-A0A7S3A453-F1
#
_cell.length_a   1.000
_cell.length_b   1.000
_cell.length_c   1.000
_cell.angle_alpha   90.00
_cell.angle_beta   90.00
_cell.angle_gamma   90.00
#
_symmetry.space_group_name_H-M   'P 1'
#
loop_
_entity.id
_entity.type
_entity.pdbx_description
1 polymer ?
#
loop_
_entity_poly.entity_id
_entity_poly.type
_entity_poly.pdbx_seq_one_letter_code
_entity_poly.pdbx_strand_id
1 'polypeptide(L)'
;MDVDGREADIMDDIENQKMKQGTVWTRRFLVAIAVFTLYSYLVMNEGAVRSTQVATPEPAPFSETLRLVAACGEVLFGLAGFLMGIALILFRQGNKFVTISWMGLAFVLGWFVFSVWVLAFPIWNLVNVRTAPEPLTIQQFDLLRTMSLFGGIFWCFALQGGQFMVGNVIRGHQDQGKTRGEKYAQIRLIMWSLNIALSGIVFVIAGSVASVAYGAGPLDPVQAFPPIFIVYPGLTIAAGIVQFLFGTFAISAAIMGRMFKTVTLFAAFSYLFSLATIVWTPAFLGGIVPATTLLAGLCTMIHGNVAYSASEYEQELLAES
;
A
#
# COMPACT_ATOMS: atom_id res chain seq x y z
N MET A 1 56.47 -30.46 -0.09
CA MET A 1 55.53 -30.44 -1.23
C MET A 1 54.19 -30.88 -0.70
N ASP A 2 53.37 -29.94 -0.21
CA ASP A 2 51.92 -30.14 -0.07
C ASP A 2 51.20 -28.79 0.13
N VAL A 3 51.67 -27.78 -0.61
CA VAL A 3 51.11 -26.42 -0.58
C VAL A 3 49.89 -26.35 -1.49
N ASP A 4 49.94 -27.07 -2.62
CA ASP A 4 48.87 -27.10 -3.62
C ASP A 4 47.57 -27.77 -3.11
N GLY A 5 47.67 -28.79 -2.25
CA GLY A 5 46.49 -29.44 -1.67
C GLY A 5 45.73 -28.56 -0.68
N ARG A 6 46.43 -27.71 0.08
CA ARG A 6 45.80 -26.76 1.02
C ARG A 6 45.17 -25.56 0.31
N GLU A 7 45.77 -25.07 -0.78
CA GLU A 7 45.17 -23.98 -1.56
C GLU A 7 43.90 -24.46 -2.29
N ALA A 8 43.87 -25.71 -2.77
CA ALA A 8 42.68 -26.29 -3.39
C ALA A 8 41.53 -26.44 -2.37
N ASP A 9 41.79 -26.97 -1.17
CA ASP A 9 40.77 -27.10 -0.12
C ASP A 9 40.25 -25.75 0.37
N ILE A 10 41.12 -24.73 0.50
CA ILE A 10 40.71 -23.38 0.89
C ILE A 10 39.88 -22.72 -0.20
N MET A 11 40.22 -22.92 -1.47
CA MET A 11 39.45 -22.37 -2.58
C MET A 11 38.09 -23.06 -2.72
N ASP A 12 38.01 -24.39 -2.51
CA ASP A 12 36.75 -25.13 -2.48
C ASP A 12 35.88 -24.73 -1.28
N ASP A 13 36.46 -24.44 -0.10
CA ASP A 13 35.72 -23.91 1.04
C ASP A 13 35.26 -22.47 0.80
N ILE A 14 36.05 -21.63 0.12
CA ILE A 14 35.66 -20.28 -0.28
C ILE A 14 34.58 -20.34 -1.37
N GLU A 15 34.66 -21.27 -2.32
CA GLU A 15 33.62 -21.47 -3.35
C GLU A 15 32.35 -22.05 -2.75
N ASN A 16 32.45 -23.01 -1.83
CA ASN A 16 31.31 -23.55 -1.08
C ASN A 16 30.72 -22.50 -0.13
N GLN A 17 31.52 -21.63 0.48
CA GLN A 17 31.04 -20.49 1.25
C GLN A 17 30.40 -19.43 0.36
N LYS A 18 30.95 -19.15 -0.84
CA LYS A 18 30.34 -18.25 -1.83
C LYS A 18 29.04 -18.83 -2.41
N MET A 19 28.97 -20.14 -2.60
CA MET A 19 27.76 -20.85 -3.03
C MET A 19 26.71 -20.93 -1.91
N LYS A 20 27.12 -21.09 -0.64
CA LYS A 20 26.23 -20.96 0.53
C LYS A 20 25.81 -19.50 0.79
N GLN A 21 26.66 -18.53 0.46
CA GLN A 21 26.36 -17.08 0.44
C GLN A 21 25.58 -16.65 -0.80
N GLY A 22 25.24 -17.58 -1.70
CA GLY A 22 24.21 -17.36 -2.71
C GLY A 22 22.90 -17.07 -2.00
N THR A 23 22.64 -15.79 -1.73
CA THR A 23 21.45 -15.22 -1.06
C THR A 23 20.32 -16.24 -1.00
N VAL A 24 20.14 -16.92 0.13
CA VAL A 24 19.02 -17.84 0.27
C VAL A 24 17.77 -16.97 0.32
N TRP A 25 17.06 -16.89 -0.80
CA TRP A 25 15.82 -16.14 -0.92
C TRP A 25 14.81 -16.79 0.02
N THR A 26 14.60 -16.20 1.19
CA THR A 26 13.67 -16.75 2.17
C THR A 26 12.26 -16.76 1.57
N ARG A 27 11.45 -17.76 1.94
CA ARG A 27 10.04 -17.85 1.51
C ARG A 27 9.28 -16.54 1.76
N ARG A 28 9.65 -15.82 2.81
CA ARG A 28 9.01 -14.57 3.22
C ARG A 28 9.45 -13.38 2.37
N PHE A 29 10.71 -13.33 1.96
CA PHE A 29 11.17 -12.35 0.97
C PHE A 29 10.45 -12.52 -0.36
N LEU A 30 10.27 -13.78 -0.80
CA LEU A 30 9.46 -14.08 -1.99
C LEU A 30 8.00 -13.66 -1.85
N VAL A 31 7.38 -13.86 -0.68
CA VAL A 31 6.02 -13.35 -0.40
C VAL A 31 5.98 -11.83 -0.46
N ALA A 32 6.93 -11.14 0.16
CA ALA A 32 6.99 -9.67 0.13
C ALA A 32 7.10 -9.13 -1.31
N ILE A 33 7.95 -9.76 -2.14
CA ILE A 33 8.10 -9.37 -3.55
C ILE A 33 6.86 -9.73 -4.36
N ALA A 34 6.23 -10.89 -4.15
CA ALA A 34 4.99 -11.27 -4.83
C ALA A 34 3.87 -10.28 -4.55
N VAL A 35 3.70 -9.90 -3.29
CA VAL A 35 2.67 -8.94 -2.88
C VAL A 35 3.01 -7.53 -3.40
N PHE A 36 4.30 -7.15 -3.46
CA PHE A 36 4.77 -5.92 -4.11
C PHE A 36 4.51 -5.89 -5.63
N THR A 37 4.71 -7.03 -6.29
CA THR A 37 4.45 -7.19 -7.73
C THR A 37 2.96 -7.01 -8.00
N LEU A 38 2.11 -7.66 -7.20
CA LEU A 38 0.66 -7.51 -7.28
C LEU A 38 0.22 -6.07 -6.98
N TYR A 39 0.80 -5.44 -5.95
CA TYR A 39 0.59 -4.03 -5.66
C TYR A 39 0.90 -3.15 -6.88
N SER A 40 2.04 -3.36 -7.53
CA SER A 40 2.48 -2.53 -8.64
C SER A 40 1.60 -2.70 -9.88
N TYR A 41 1.10 -3.92 -10.10
CA TYR A 41 0.08 -4.21 -11.10
C TYR A 41 -1.23 -3.46 -10.84
N LEU A 42 -1.67 -3.40 -9.59
CA LEU A 42 -2.90 -2.69 -9.22
C LEU A 42 -2.80 -1.18 -9.42
N VAL A 43 -1.67 -0.58 -9.04
CA VAL A 43 -1.39 0.84 -9.35
C VAL A 43 -1.44 1.09 -10.85
N MET A 44 -0.79 0.23 -11.64
CA MET A 44 -0.78 0.35 -13.09
C MET A 44 -2.21 0.35 -13.67
N ASN A 45 -3.08 -0.54 -13.17
CA ASN A 45 -4.49 -0.57 -13.55
C ASN A 45 -5.26 0.69 -13.11
N GLU A 46 -4.97 1.23 -11.93
CA GLU A 46 -5.60 2.47 -11.45
C GLU A 46 -5.28 3.65 -12.37
N GLY A 47 -4.00 3.77 -12.78
CA GLY A 47 -3.58 4.77 -13.76
C GLY A 47 -4.26 4.58 -15.13
N ALA A 48 -4.40 3.33 -15.59
CA ALA A 48 -5.09 3.02 -16.83
C ALA A 48 -6.57 3.41 -16.78
N VAL A 49 -7.28 3.10 -15.69
CA VAL A 49 -8.67 3.52 -15.48
C VAL A 49 -8.78 5.05 -15.48
N ARG A 50 -7.94 5.76 -14.72
CA ARG A 50 -7.96 7.24 -14.68
C ARG A 50 -7.68 7.85 -16.05
N SER A 51 -6.87 7.22 -16.90
CA SER A 51 -6.62 7.70 -18.26
C SER A 51 -7.90 7.70 -19.11
N THR A 52 -8.79 6.73 -18.91
CA THR A 52 -10.08 6.68 -19.61
C THR A 52 -11.08 7.73 -19.09
N GLN A 53 -10.93 8.14 -17.83
CA GLN A 53 -11.75 9.17 -17.19
C GLN A 53 -11.32 10.59 -17.55
N VAL A 54 -10.17 10.79 -18.19
CA VAL A 54 -9.75 12.15 -18.62
C VAL A 54 -10.71 12.72 -19.65
N ALA A 55 -11.25 11.87 -20.52
CA ALA A 55 -12.13 12.26 -21.61
C ALA A 55 -13.56 12.59 -21.15
N THR A 56 -13.91 12.41 -19.87
CA THR A 56 -15.23 12.82 -19.39
C THR A 56 -15.27 14.34 -19.25
N PRO A 57 -16.24 15.03 -19.91
CA PRO A 57 -16.38 16.47 -19.84
C PRO A 57 -16.98 16.86 -18.49
N GLU A 58 -16.16 16.79 -17.44
CA GLU A 58 -16.49 17.31 -16.13
C GLU A 58 -15.66 18.56 -15.86
N PRO A 59 -16.26 19.60 -15.23
CA PRO A 59 -15.48 20.72 -14.74
C PRO A 59 -14.44 20.17 -13.75
N ALA A 60 -13.17 20.45 -14.03
CA ALA A 60 -12.04 19.91 -13.31
C ALA A 60 -11.07 21.04 -12.92
N PRO A 61 -10.32 20.90 -11.83
CA PRO A 61 -9.33 21.91 -11.43
C PRO A 61 -8.18 22.10 -12.43
N PHE A 62 -7.99 21.14 -13.34
CA PHE A 62 -6.86 21.10 -14.25
C PHE A 62 -7.29 20.74 -15.67
N SER A 63 -6.43 21.12 -16.62
CA SER A 63 -6.55 20.70 -18.00
C SER A 63 -6.55 19.17 -18.12
N GLU A 64 -7.24 18.66 -19.14
CA GLU A 64 -7.20 17.25 -19.52
C GLU A 64 -5.77 16.73 -19.68
N THR A 65 -4.88 17.55 -20.25
CA THR A 65 -3.47 17.22 -20.42
C THR A 65 -2.79 16.90 -19.09
N LEU A 66 -2.99 17.72 -18.05
CA LEU A 66 -2.35 17.47 -16.75
C LEU A 66 -2.89 16.20 -16.10
N ARG A 67 -4.21 15.97 -16.19
CA ARG A 67 -4.86 14.75 -15.69
C ARG A 67 -4.34 13.50 -16.40
N LEU A 68 -4.16 13.57 -17.72
CA LEU A 68 -3.59 12.50 -18.53
C LEU A 68 -2.14 12.23 -18.15
N VAL A 69 -1.32 13.27 -18.01
CA VAL A 69 0.09 13.12 -17.58
C VAL A 69 0.17 12.48 -16.20
N ALA A 70 -0.72 12.83 -15.27
CA ALA A 70 -0.80 12.17 -13.96
C ALA A 70 -1.20 10.69 -14.09
N ALA A 71 -2.23 10.38 -14.86
CA ALA A 71 -2.65 8.99 -15.11
C ALA A 71 -1.51 8.16 -15.75
N CYS A 72 -0.82 8.70 -16.76
CA CYS A 72 0.35 8.07 -17.37
C CYS A 72 1.51 7.91 -16.38
N GLY A 73 1.73 8.88 -15.49
CA GLY A 73 2.72 8.78 -14.41
C GLY A 73 2.46 7.58 -13.51
N GLU A 74 1.19 7.35 -13.14
CA GLU A 74 0.76 6.21 -12.33
C GLU A 74 0.97 4.87 -13.04
N VAL A 75 0.62 4.79 -14.32
CA VAL A 75 0.92 3.64 -15.18
C VAL A 75 2.42 3.36 -15.23
N LEU A 76 3.25 4.39 -15.47
CA LEU A 76 4.70 4.24 -15.63
C LEU A 76 5.38 3.75 -14.36
N PHE A 77 5.07 4.33 -13.19
CA PHE A 77 5.71 3.87 -11.95
C PHE A 77 5.15 2.51 -11.49
N GLY A 78 3.87 2.23 -11.75
CA GLY A 78 3.27 0.90 -11.53
C GLY A 78 3.94 -0.17 -12.39
N LEU A 79 4.14 0.10 -13.69
CA LEU A 79 4.85 -0.78 -14.61
C LEU A 79 6.30 -1.02 -14.18
N ALA A 80 7.02 0.04 -13.79
CA ALA A 80 8.40 -0.08 -13.31
C ALA A 80 8.50 -0.99 -12.07
N GLY A 81 7.58 -0.83 -11.11
CA GLY A 81 7.50 -1.69 -9.93
C GLY A 81 7.15 -3.13 -10.28
N PHE A 82 6.22 -3.34 -11.21
CA PHE A 82 5.80 -4.66 -11.66
C PHE A 82 6.93 -5.42 -12.35
N LEU A 83 7.64 -4.77 -13.29
CA LEU A 83 8.79 -5.36 -13.97
C LEU A 83 9.93 -5.70 -13.00
N MET A 84 10.21 -4.81 -12.04
CA MET A 84 11.17 -5.08 -10.98
C MET A 84 10.77 -6.30 -10.14
N GLY A 85 9.49 -6.38 -9.74
CA GLY A 85 8.94 -7.51 -8.99
C GLY A 85 9.05 -8.84 -9.73
N ILE A 86 8.65 -8.87 -11.01
CA ILE A 86 8.79 -10.05 -11.88
C ILE A 86 10.26 -10.45 -12.02
N ALA A 87 11.16 -9.49 -12.24
CA ALA A 87 12.57 -9.79 -12.41
C ALA A 87 13.18 -10.45 -11.16
N LEU A 88 12.79 -9.95 -9.98
CA LEU A 88 13.18 -10.52 -8.69
C LEU A 88 12.59 -11.93 -8.47
N ILE A 89 11.33 -12.17 -8.87
CA ILE A 89 10.67 -13.47 -8.68
C ILE A 89 11.20 -14.54 -9.65
N LEU A 90 11.24 -14.24 -10.95
CA LEU A 90 11.51 -15.23 -11.99
C LEU A 90 13.00 -15.45 -12.21
N PHE A 91 13.78 -14.37 -12.21
CA PHE A 91 15.21 -14.45 -12.52
C PHE A 91 16.09 -14.44 -11.28
N ARG A 92 15.51 -14.15 -10.09
CA ARG A 92 16.26 -13.92 -8.84
C ARG A 92 17.39 -12.90 -9.02
N GLN A 93 17.22 -11.98 -9.98
CA GLN A 93 18.19 -10.95 -10.30
C GLN A 93 17.76 -9.65 -9.63
N GLY A 94 18.59 -9.17 -8.71
CA GLY A 94 18.37 -7.91 -8.02
C GLY A 94 19.53 -6.95 -8.24
N ASN A 95 19.25 -5.77 -8.80
CA ASN A 95 20.23 -4.69 -8.87
C ASN A 95 19.81 -3.57 -7.91
N LYS A 96 20.68 -3.26 -6.94
CA LYS A 96 20.48 -2.19 -5.97
C LYS A 96 20.16 -0.84 -6.60
N PHE A 97 20.88 -0.48 -7.67
CA PHE A 97 20.66 0.78 -8.36
C PHE A 97 19.27 0.83 -8.97
N VAL A 98 18.79 -0.28 -9.55
CA VAL A 98 17.42 -0.37 -10.10
C VAL A 98 16.39 -0.16 -8.98
N THR A 99 16.56 -0.80 -7.82
CA THR A 99 15.67 -0.60 -6.66
C THR A 99 15.66 0.85 -6.18
N ILE A 100 16.83 1.48 -6.06
CA ILE A 100 16.95 2.89 -5.62
C ILE A 100 16.32 3.83 -6.66
N SER A 101 16.59 3.62 -7.93
CA SER A 101 15.99 4.40 -9.02
C SER A 101 14.48 4.26 -9.05
N TRP A 102 13.96 3.05 -8.86
CA TRP A 102 12.52 2.81 -8.74
C TRP A 102 11.93 3.55 -7.52
N MET A 103 12.57 3.48 -6.35
CA MET A 103 12.10 4.21 -5.16
C MET A 103 12.07 5.73 -5.40
N GLY A 104 13.08 6.29 -6.08
CA GLY A 104 13.11 7.70 -6.46
C GLY A 104 11.99 8.06 -7.45
N LEU A 105 11.76 7.21 -8.46
CA LEU A 105 10.67 7.37 -9.41
C LEU A 105 9.30 7.31 -8.72
N ALA A 106 9.08 6.30 -7.86
CA ALA A 106 7.86 6.11 -7.09
C ALA A 106 7.59 7.29 -6.16
N PHE A 107 8.63 7.90 -5.58
CA PHE A 107 8.50 9.12 -4.80
C PHE A 107 7.96 10.27 -5.64
N VAL A 108 8.66 10.61 -6.73
CA VAL A 108 8.36 11.81 -7.51
C VAL A 108 7.01 11.66 -8.22
N LEU A 109 6.82 10.55 -8.95
CA LEU A 109 5.57 10.29 -9.66
C LEU A 109 4.41 10.03 -8.71
N GLY A 110 4.64 9.31 -7.61
CA GLY A 110 3.62 9.05 -6.61
C GLY A 110 3.08 10.32 -5.95
N TRP A 111 3.96 11.25 -5.54
CA TRP A 111 3.54 12.54 -4.99
C TRP A 111 2.87 13.44 -6.04
N PHE A 112 3.34 13.41 -7.28
CA PHE A 112 2.69 14.14 -8.36
C PHE A 112 1.26 13.64 -8.61
N VAL A 113 1.09 12.33 -8.77
CA VAL A 113 -0.23 11.67 -8.95
C VAL A 113 -1.15 11.98 -7.77
N PHE A 114 -0.64 11.86 -6.54
CA PHE A 114 -1.38 12.20 -5.33
C PHE A 114 -1.87 13.65 -5.32
N SER A 115 -0.99 14.59 -5.65
CA SER A 115 -1.33 16.01 -5.67
C SER A 115 -2.47 16.32 -6.64
N VAL A 116 -2.47 15.67 -7.81
CA VAL A 116 -3.49 15.87 -8.85
C VAL A 116 -4.80 15.16 -8.48
N TRP A 117 -4.76 13.85 -8.24
CA TRP A 117 -5.96 13.00 -8.17
C TRP A 117 -6.55 12.86 -6.76
N VAL A 118 -5.75 13.02 -5.72
CA VAL A 118 -6.18 12.76 -4.33
C VAL A 118 -6.30 14.03 -3.49
N LEU A 119 -5.58 15.09 -3.84
CA LEU A 119 -5.72 16.40 -3.19
C LEU A 119 -6.56 17.37 -4.01
N ALA A 120 -6.04 17.78 -5.16
CA ALA A 120 -6.61 18.93 -5.87
C ALA A 120 -7.99 18.64 -6.47
N PHE A 121 -8.23 17.44 -7.02
CA PHE A 121 -9.56 17.07 -7.52
C PHE A 121 -10.62 17.02 -6.40
N PRO A 122 -10.39 16.32 -5.26
CA PRO A 122 -11.33 16.37 -4.14
C PRO A 122 -11.52 17.77 -3.51
N ILE A 123 -10.45 18.56 -3.38
CA ILE A 123 -10.53 19.95 -2.88
C ILE A 123 -11.39 20.80 -3.82
N TRP A 124 -11.17 20.69 -5.14
CA TRP A 124 -11.96 21.42 -6.11
C TRP A 124 -13.43 21.04 -6.04
N ASN A 125 -13.74 19.74 -5.91
CA ASN A 125 -15.11 19.28 -5.71
C ASN A 125 -15.73 19.85 -4.44
N LEU A 126 -14.99 19.88 -3.32
CA LEU A 126 -15.44 20.44 -2.05
C LEU A 126 -15.83 21.93 -2.17
N VAL A 127 -15.03 22.71 -2.90
CA VAL A 127 -15.22 24.17 -3.03
C VAL A 127 -16.32 24.55 -4.03
N ASN A 128 -16.44 23.80 -5.14
CA ASN A 128 -17.24 24.21 -6.29
C ASN A 128 -18.60 23.51 -6.37
N VAL A 129 -18.76 22.30 -5.82
CA VAL A 129 -20.08 21.65 -5.75
C VAL A 129 -20.79 22.11 -4.47
N ARG A 130 -21.98 22.70 -4.61
CA ARG A 130 -22.72 23.30 -3.47
C ARG A 130 -24.10 22.71 -3.22
N THR A 131 -24.53 21.80 -4.07
CA THR A 131 -25.81 21.10 -3.95
C THR A 131 -25.57 19.70 -3.41
N ALA A 132 -26.23 19.37 -2.30
CA ALA A 132 -26.25 18.02 -1.77
C ALA A 132 -27.34 17.19 -2.48
N PRO A 133 -27.05 15.94 -2.87
CA PRO A 133 -28.09 15.04 -3.35
C PRO A 133 -28.99 14.62 -2.18
N GLU A 134 -30.31 14.60 -2.40
CA GLU A 134 -31.23 14.06 -1.41
C GLU A 134 -30.94 12.57 -1.15
N PRO A 135 -31.08 12.09 0.10
CA PRO A 135 -31.63 12.76 1.29
C PRO A 135 -30.56 13.45 2.17
N LEU A 136 -29.32 13.63 1.69
CA LEU A 136 -28.27 14.26 2.50
C LEU A 136 -28.54 15.75 2.71
N THR A 137 -28.36 16.22 3.93
CA THR A 137 -28.25 17.66 4.16
C THR A 137 -26.93 18.20 3.60
N ILE A 138 -26.86 19.50 3.34
CA ILE A 138 -25.61 20.15 2.90
C ILE A 138 -24.48 19.87 3.91
N GLN A 139 -24.75 19.91 5.22
CA GLN A 139 -23.72 19.65 6.23
C GLN A 139 -23.23 18.20 6.17
N GLN A 140 -24.13 17.23 5.97
CA GLN A 140 -23.76 15.81 5.85
C GLN A 140 -22.94 15.56 4.58
N PHE A 141 -23.33 16.17 3.48
CA PHE A 141 -22.61 16.08 2.21
C PHE A 141 -21.20 16.72 2.29
N ASP A 142 -21.08 17.90 2.90
CA ASP A 142 -19.79 18.56 3.14
C ASP A 142 -18.89 17.73 4.05
N LEU A 143 -19.46 17.13 5.10
CA LEU A 143 -18.74 16.25 5.99
C LEU A 143 -18.22 15.01 5.24
N LEU A 144 -19.05 14.36 4.42
CA LEU A 144 -18.64 13.19 3.62
C LEU A 144 -17.52 13.53 2.64
N ARG A 145 -17.59 14.68 1.96
CA ARG A 145 -16.52 15.16 1.06
C ARG A 145 -15.23 15.47 1.81
N THR A 146 -15.34 16.09 2.99
CA THR A 146 -14.20 16.37 3.86
C THR A 146 -13.55 15.08 4.36
N MET A 147 -14.36 14.10 4.76
CA MET A 147 -13.90 12.78 5.15
C MET A 147 -13.22 12.04 4.00
N SER A 148 -13.75 12.15 2.78
CA SER A 148 -13.12 11.62 1.56
C SER A 148 -11.72 12.21 1.33
N LEU A 149 -11.54 13.54 1.51
CA LEU A 149 -10.22 14.17 1.45
C LEU A 149 -9.26 13.62 2.49
N PHE A 150 -9.67 13.56 3.77
CA PHE A 150 -8.82 13.01 4.83
C PHE A 150 -8.52 11.51 4.62
N GLY A 151 -9.52 10.74 4.20
CA GLY A 151 -9.36 9.33 3.83
C GLY A 151 -8.33 9.16 2.72
N GLY A 152 -8.39 9.98 1.67
CA GLY A 152 -7.41 10.01 0.59
C GLY A 152 -6.00 10.32 1.09
N ILE A 153 -5.86 11.32 1.97
CA ILE A 153 -4.57 11.69 2.59
C ILE A 153 -3.99 10.52 3.37
N PHE A 154 -4.76 9.95 4.32
CA PHE A 154 -4.28 8.86 5.17
C PHE A 154 -3.94 7.61 4.35
N TRP A 155 -4.79 7.25 3.39
CA TRP A 155 -4.50 6.13 2.48
C TRP A 155 -3.24 6.37 1.68
N CYS A 156 -3.03 7.56 1.12
CA CYS A 156 -1.82 7.83 0.37
C CYS A 156 -0.57 7.74 1.24
N PHE A 157 -0.58 8.32 2.44
CA PHE A 157 0.56 8.19 3.35
C PHE A 157 0.84 6.73 3.71
N ALA A 158 -0.20 5.92 3.91
CA ALA A 158 -0.05 4.49 4.13
C ALA A 158 0.51 3.75 2.89
N LEU A 159 0.04 4.07 1.68
CA LEU A 159 0.50 3.46 0.44
C LEU A 159 1.96 3.82 0.12
N GLN A 160 2.29 5.11 0.18
CA GLN A 160 3.64 5.64 -0.06
C GLN A 160 4.62 5.12 0.98
N GLY A 161 4.29 5.26 2.27
CA GLY A 161 5.10 4.74 3.36
C GLY A 161 5.35 3.24 3.19
N GLY A 162 4.37 2.55 2.62
CA GLY A 162 4.45 1.14 2.36
C GLY A 162 5.41 0.73 1.24
N GLN A 163 5.22 1.28 0.05
CA GLN A 163 6.13 1.06 -1.10
C GLN A 163 7.60 1.27 -0.72
N PHE A 164 7.87 2.32 0.06
CA PHE A 164 9.20 2.62 0.57
C PHE A 164 9.73 1.56 1.53
N MET A 165 8.89 0.97 2.38
CA MET A 165 9.34 -0.11 3.27
C MET A 165 9.73 -1.35 2.45
N VAL A 166 8.94 -1.70 1.44
CA VAL A 166 9.28 -2.82 0.53
C VAL A 166 10.59 -2.57 -0.20
N GLY A 167 10.75 -1.39 -0.81
CA GLY A 167 11.95 -1.04 -1.55
C GLY A 167 13.20 -1.10 -0.67
N ASN A 168 13.10 -0.64 0.59
CA ASN A 168 14.18 -0.74 1.54
C ASN A 168 14.54 -2.18 1.92
N VAL A 169 13.57 -3.10 1.95
CA VAL A 169 13.87 -4.52 2.23
C VAL A 169 14.43 -5.25 1.02
N ILE A 170 13.93 -4.97 -0.19
CA ILE A 170 14.56 -5.45 -1.42
C ILE A 170 16.01 -4.98 -1.47
N ARG A 171 16.25 -3.69 -1.19
CA ARG A 171 17.59 -3.12 -1.10
C ARG A 171 18.42 -3.76 0.01
N GLY A 172 17.86 -3.96 1.20
CA GLY A 172 18.56 -4.55 2.33
C GLY A 172 19.02 -5.99 2.07
N HIS A 173 18.18 -6.76 1.37
CA HIS A 173 18.53 -8.09 0.89
C HIS A 173 19.65 -8.04 -0.17
N GLN A 174 19.57 -7.10 -1.11
CA GLN A 174 20.61 -6.87 -2.12
C GLN A 174 21.93 -6.35 -1.51
N ASP A 175 21.87 -5.65 -0.38
CA ASP A 175 23.01 -5.12 0.40
C ASP A 175 23.57 -6.15 1.41
N GLN A 176 23.17 -7.43 1.33
CA GLN A 176 23.62 -8.54 2.19
C GLN A 176 23.53 -8.22 3.70
N GLY A 177 22.42 -7.62 4.14
CA GLY A 177 22.18 -7.43 5.58
C GLY A 177 22.77 -6.18 6.21
N LYS A 178 23.37 -5.26 5.43
CA LYS A 178 23.75 -3.92 5.95
C LYS A 178 22.53 -3.00 6.10
N THR A 179 21.52 -3.44 6.83
CA THR A 179 20.36 -2.61 7.17
C THR A 179 20.60 -1.92 8.50
N ARG A 180 20.79 -0.59 8.48
CA ARG A 180 20.55 0.26 9.66
C ARG A 180 19.03 0.25 9.94
N GLY A 181 18.49 -0.85 10.47
CA GLY A 181 17.16 -1.33 10.07
C GLY A 181 16.03 -1.18 11.09
N GLU A 182 16.21 -1.59 12.35
CA GLU A 182 15.07 -1.81 13.26
C GLU A 182 14.35 -0.54 13.70
N LYS A 183 15.08 0.46 14.24
CA LYS A 183 14.43 1.71 14.71
C LYS A 183 13.71 2.46 13.58
N TYR A 184 14.27 2.44 12.38
CA TYR A 184 13.64 3.06 11.21
C TYR A 184 12.43 2.25 10.71
N ALA A 185 12.49 0.91 10.77
CA ALA A 185 11.36 0.05 10.43
C ALA A 185 10.21 0.21 11.44
N GLN A 186 10.53 0.30 12.73
CA GLN A 186 9.55 0.49 13.81
C GLN A 186 8.82 1.83 13.67
N ILE A 187 9.54 2.95 13.49
CA ILE A 187 8.92 4.27 13.28
C ILE A 187 8.05 4.27 12.02
N ARG A 188 8.50 3.63 10.94
CA ARG A 188 7.71 3.52 9.71
C ARG A 188 6.45 2.68 9.93
N LEU A 189 6.53 1.58 10.68
CA LEU A 189 5.36 0.77 11.02
C LEU A 189 4.37 1.56 11.87
N ILE A 190 4.85 2.34 12.84
CA ILE A 190 4.00 3.23 13.66
C ILE A 190 3.28 4.25 12.78
N MET A 191 4.03 4.97 11.94
CA MET A 191 3.45 6.00 11.06
C MET A 191 2.44 5.40 10.08
N TRP A 192 2.76 4.25 9.51
CA TRP A 192 1.86 3.54 8.61
C TRP A 192 0.58 3.09 9.33
N SER A 193 0.72 2.48 10.51
CA SER A 193 -0.40 1.98 11.31
C SER A 193 -1.29 3.11 11.82
N LEU A 194 -0.70 4.28 12.11
CA LEU A 194 -1.43 5.50 12.46
C LEU A 194 -2.32 5.96 11.30
N ASN A 195 -1.81 5.97 10.08
CA ASN A 195 -2.60 6.33 8.91
C ASN A 195 -3.77 5.35 8.67
N ILE A 196 -3.55 4.04 8.88
CA ILE A 196 -4.64 3.06 8.82
C ILE A 196 -5.68 3.30 9.92
N ALA A 197 -5.24 3.61 11.15
CA ALA A 197 -6.16 3.91 12.23
C ALA A 197 -7.02 5.15 11.95
N LEU A 198 -6.39 6.23 11.46
CA LEU A 198 -7.06 7.47 11.10
C LEU A 198 -8.01 7.28 9.91
N SER A 199 -7.63 6.47 8.91
CA SER A 199 -8.54 6.00 7.86
C SER A 199 -9.75 5.27 8.44
N GLY A 200 -9.54 4.40 9.44
CA GLY A 200 -10.63 3.70 10.11
C GLY A 200 -11.67 4.65 10.70
N ILE A 201 -11.23 5.72 11.37
CA ILE A 201 -12.11 6.78 11.90
C ILE A 201 -12.92 7.44 10.78
N VAL A 202 -12.26 7.79 9.67
CA VAL A 202 -12.90 8.38 8.50
C VAL A 202 -14.02 7.47 7.96
N PHE A 203 -13.77 6.17 7.85
CA PHE A 203 -14.76 5.19 7.39
C PHE A 203 -15.93 5.04 8.36
N VAL A 204 -15.69 5.05 9.68
CA VAL A 204 -16.75 5.03 10.69
C VAL A 204 -17.65 6.25 10.56
N ILE A 205 -17.08 7.44 10.43
CA ILE A 205 -17.85 8.68 10.26
C ILE A 205 -18.66 8.63 8.97
N ALA A 206 -18.01 8.29 7.84
CA ALA A 206 -18.68 8.25 6.54
C ALA A 206 -19.83 7.23 6.50
N GLY A 207 -19.58 6.02 6.99
CA GLY A 207 -20.61 4.99 7.10
C GLY A 207 -21.74 5.38 8.06
N SER A 208 -21.44 6.08 9.16
CA SER A 208 -22.47 6.55 10.11
C SER A 208 -23.37 7.62 9.49
N VAL A 209 -22.78 8.61 8.79
CA VAL A 209 -23.55 9.64 8.08
C VAL A 209 -24.43 9.00 7.01
N ALA A 210 -23.87 8.10 6.21
CA ALA A 210 -24.63 7.38 5.20
C ALA A 210 -25.75 6.52 5.82
N SER A 211 -25.48 5.85 6.96
CA SER A 211 -26.48 5.04 7.64
C SER A 211 -27.64 5.87 8.20
N VAL A 212 -27.38 7.11 8.64
CA VAL A 212 -28.42 8.02 9.14
C VAL A 212 -29.25 8.56 7.98
N ALA A 213 -28.62 8.92 6.86
CA ALA A 213 -29.30 9.52 5.71
C ALA A 213 -30.09 8.48 4.88
N TYR A 214 -29.52 7.30 4.66
CA TYR A 214 -30.05 6.30 3.73
C TYR A 214 -30.53 5.01 4.42
N GLY A 215 -30.27 4.83 5.71
CA GLY A 215 -30.51 3.58 6.42
C GLY A 215 -29.35 2.59 6.35
N ALA A 216 -29.47 1.44 7.02
CA ALA A 216 -28.39 0.45 7.15
C ALA A 216 -28.32 -0.57 5.99
N GLY A 217 -29.29 -0.52 5.06
CA GLY A 217 -29.40 -1.44 3.93
C GLY A 217 -28.42 -1.15 2.79
N PRO A 218 -28.47 -1.95 1.71
CA PRO A 218 -27.74 -1.66 0.48
C PRO A 218 -28.18 -0.31 -0.12
N LEU A 219 -27.22 0.48 -0.59
CA LEU A 219 -27.45 1.72 -1.31
C LEU A 219 -27.45 1.46 -2.82
N ASP A 220 -28.54 1.86 -3.47
CA ASP A 220 -28.67 1.92 -4.92
C ASP A 220 -29.32 3.28 -5.29
N PRO A 221 -28.57 4.22 -5.89
CA PRO A 221 -27.20 4.10 -6.37
C PRO A 221 -26.14 4.14 -5.24
N VAL A 222 -24.97 3.55 -5.52
CA VAL A 222 -23.79 3.60 -4.65
C VAL A 222 -23.39 5.04 -4.37
N GLN A 223 -23.11 5.35 -3.11
CA GLN A 223 -22.64 6.67 -2.72
C GLN A 223 -21.12 6.73 -2.83
N ALA A 224 -20.63 7.48 -3.82
CA ALA A 224 -19.20 7.56 -4.15
C ALA A 224 -18.59 8.90 -3.68
N PHE A 225 -17.66 8.80 -2.74
CA PHE A 225 -16.82 9.89 -2.25
C PHE A 225 -15.35 9.42 -2.25
N PRO A 226 -14.70 9.27 -3.41
CA PRO A 226 -13.40 8.61 -3.53
C PRO A 226 -12.36 9.11 -2.50
N PRO A 227 -11.63 8.22 -1.80
CA PRO A 227 -11.56 6.77 -1.99
C PRO A 227 -12.69 5.97 -1.30
N ILE A 228 -13.66 6.64 -0.68
CA ILE A 228 -14.74 6.01 0.08
C ILE A 228 -15.90 5.69 -0.88
N PHE A 229 -16.19 4.41 -1.05
CA PHE A 229 -17.36 3.93 -1.79
C PHE A 229 -18.29 3.23 -0.82
N ILE A 230 -19.51 3.74 -0.67
CA ILE A 230 -20.46 3.25 0.32
C ILE A 230 -21.59 2.53 -0.41
N VAL A 231 -21.55 1.19 -0.32
CA VAL A 231 -22.61 0.30 -0.78
C VAL A 231 -23.46 -0.15 0.39
N TYR A 232 -22.81 -0.53 1.50
CA TYR A 232 -23.48 -0.95 2.73
C TYR A 232 -22.93 -0.11 3.89
N PRO A 233 -23.68 0.87 4.41
CA PRO A 233 -23.20 1.75 5.47
C PRO A 233 -22.73 0.97 6.71
N GLY A 234 -23.46 -0.08 7.10
CA GLY A 234 -23.07 -0.96 8.21
C GLY A 234 -21.74 -1.67 7.98
N LEU A 235 -21.47 -2.13 6.76
CA LEU A 235 -20.20 -2.77 6.42
C LEU A 235 -19.05 -1.76 6.37
N THR A 236 -19.31 -0.54 5.87
CA THR A 236 -18.34 0.57 5.89
C THR A 236 -17.96 0.94 7.32
N ILE A 237 -18.94 0.99 8.24
CA ILE A 237 -18.68 1.22 9.67
C ILE A 237 -17.83 0.08 10.25
N ALA A 238 -18.21 -1.17 10.01
CA ALA A 238 -17.48 -2.33 10.52
C ALA A 238 -16.03 -2.34 10.00
N ALA A 239 -15.81 -1.99 8.73
CA ALA A 239 -14.48 -1.88 8.14
C ALA A 239 -13.65 -0.80 8.82
N GLY A 240 -14.26 0.37 9.08
CA GLY A 240 -13.61 1.45 9.81
C GLY A 240 -13.19 1.04 11.23
N ILE A 241 -14.06 0.33 11.95
CA ILE A 241 -13.76 -0.19 13.30
C ILE A 241 -12.59 -1.18 13.24
N VAL A 242 -12.62 -2.14 12.31
CA VAL A 242 -11.53 -3.12 12.14
C VAL A 242 -10.22 -2.43 11.81
N GLN A 243 -10.21 -1.46 10.91
CA GLN A 243 -9.01 -0.68 10.56
C GLN A 243 -8.47 0.11 11.76
N PHE A 244 -9.36 0.76 12.53
CA PHE A 244 -8.97 1.51 13.72
C PHE A 244 -8.35 0.62 14.79
N LEU A 245 -9.01 -0.48 15.14
CA LEU A 245 -8.50 -1.45 16.11
C LEU A 245 -7.19 -2.08 15.65
N PHE A 246 -7.07 -2.37 14.35
CA PHE A 246 -5.83 -2.90 13.79
C PHE A 246 -4.69 -1.89 13.87
N GLY A 247 -4.89 -0.66 13.39
CA GLY A 247 -3.85 0.36 13.39
C GLY A 247 -3.37 0.68 14.81
N THR A 248 -4.29 0.80 15.77
CA THR A 248 -3.94 1.00 17.19
C THR A 248 -3.17 -0.19 17.77
N PHE A 249 -3.64 -1.42 17.52
CA PHE A 249 -2.94 -2.64 17.94
C PHE A 249 -1.52 -2.72 17.36
N ALA A 250 -1.36 -2.42 16.07
CA ALA A 250 -0.06 -2.45 15.40
C ALA A 250 0.90 -1.38 15.93
N ILE A 251 0.41 -0.19 16.28
CA ILE A 251 1.20 0.83 16.98
C ILE A 251 1.67 0.31 18.34
N SER A 252 0.77 -0.26 19.15
CA SER A 252 1.14 -0.81 20.46
C SER A 252 2.16 -1.93 20.34
N ALA A 253 1.95 -2.87 19.40
CA ALA A 253 2.88 -3.96 19.12
C ALA A 253 4.26 -3.44 18.67
N ALA A 254 4.29 -2.41 17.81
CA ALA A 254 5.50 -1.76 17.39
C ALA A 254 6.24 -1.12 18.58
N ILE A 255 5.56 -0.33 19.41
CA ILE A 255 6.15 0.31 20.60
C ILE A 255 6.72 -0.72 21.58
N MET A 256 6.01 -1.83 21.78
CA MET A 256 6.43 -2.91 22.69
C MET A 256 7.55 -3.80 22.14
N GLY A 257 8.00 -3.59 20.90
CA GLY A 257 8.96 -4.47 20.23
C GLY A 257 8.41 -5.89 19.99
N ARG A 258 7.10 -6.10 20.18
CA ARG A 258 6.40 -7.39 19.98
C ARG A 258 5.74 -7.41 18.61
N MET A 259 6.51 -7.04 17.60
CA MET A 259 6.04 -7.07 16.22
C MET A 259 5.87 -8.55 15.81
N PHE A 260 5.52 -8.84 14.57
CA PHE A 260 5.67 -10.17 13.96
C PHE A 260 4.40 -11.00 13.86
N LYS A 261 4.10 -11.96 14.75
CA LYS A 261 3.01 -12.92 14.47
C LYS A 261 1.61 -12.30 14.51
N THR A 262 1.30 -11.52 15.55
CA THR A 262 -0.06 -10.97 15.73
C THR A 262 -0.35 -9.85 14.74
N VAL A 263 0.64 -9.01 14.42
CA VAL A 263 0.50 -7.94 13.41
C VAL A 263 0.27 -8.54 12.02
N THR A 264 0.95 -9.63 11.66
CA THR A 264 0.78 -10.30 10.36
C THR A 264 -0.58 -11.00 10.24
N LEU A 265 -1.07 -11.62 11.31
CA LEU A 265 -2.36 -12.30 11.32
C LEU A 265 -3.52 -11.31 11.21
N PHE A 266 -3.45 -10.21 11.98
CA PHE A 266 -4.41 -9.13 11.89
C PHE A 266 -4.29 -8.35 10.57
N ALA A 267 -3.08 -8.27 9.99
CA ALA A 267 -2.88 -7.68 8.69
C ALA A 267 -3.58 -8.47 7.58
N ALA A 268 -3.46 -9.80 7.60
CA ALA A 268 -4.19 -10.69 6.71
C ALA A 268 -5.71 -10.58 6.93
N PHE A 269 -6.17 -10.44 8.18
CA PHE A 269 -7.58 -10.23 8.49
C PHE A 269 -8.10 -8.89 7.94
N SER A 270 -7.37 -7.79 8.16
CA SER A 270 -7.70 -6.46 7.62
C SER A 270 -7.71 -6.46 6.08
N TYR A 271 -6.78 -7.19 5.45
CA TYR A 271 -6.77 -7.43 4.01
C TYR A 271 -8.01 -8.17 3.52
N LEU A 272 -8.37 -9.30 4.15
CA LEU A 272 -9.55 -10.09 3.79
C LEU A 272 -10.86 -9.30 4.01
N PHE A 273 -10.92 -8.49 5.07
CA PHE A 273 -12.08 -7.65 5.37
C PHE A 273 -12.20 -6.47 4.40
N SER A 274 -11.07 -5.87 4.02
CA SER A 274 -10.99 -4.85 2.96
C SER A 274 -11.36 -5.45 1.60
N LEU A 275 -10.94 -6.69 1.31
CA LEU A 275 -11.39 -7.46 0.15
C LEU A 275 -12.89 -7.71 0.17
N ALA A 276 -13.49 -8.04 1.32
CA ALA A 276 -14.93 -8.26 1.43
C ALA A 276 -15.73 -6.97 1.18
N THR A 277 -15.23 -5.81 1.62
CA THR A 277 -15.83 -4.51 1.26
C THR A 277 -15.62 -4.16 -0.20
N ILE A 278 -14.50 -4.54 -0.80
CA ILE A 278 -14.21 -4.32 -2.21
C ILE A 278 -15.01 -5.25 -3.10
N VAL A 279 -14.97 -6.57 -2.96
CA VAL A 279 -15.60 -7.55 -3.89
C VAL A 279 -17.09 -7.29 -4.10
N TRP A 280 -17.77 -6.70 -3.12
CA TRP A 280 -19.17 -6.32 -3.24
C TRP A 280 -19.42 -5.02 -4.04
N THR A 281 -18.44 -4.13 -4.18
CA THR A 281 -18.57 -2.85 -4.91
C THR A 281 -18.51 -3.01 -6.46
N PRO A 282 -17.60 -3.83 -7.07
CA PRO A 282 -17.51 -4.11 -8.49
C PRO A 282 -18.66 -4.92 -9.05
N ALA A 283 -19.29 -5.79 -8.25
CA ALA A 283 -20.45 -6.57 -8.68
C ALA A 283 -21.63 -5.67 -9.07
N PHE A 284 -21.72 -4.46 -8.49
CA PHE A 284 -22.76 -3.47 -8.78
C PHE A 284 -22.31 -2.32 -9.71
N LEU A 285 -21.01 -2.01 -9.80
CA LEU A 285 -20.49 -0.87 -10.58
C LEU A 285 -20.03 -1.19 -12.02
N GLY A 286 -20.39 -2.35 -12.59
CA GLY A 286 -20.11 -2.62 -14.01
C GLY A 286 -18.63 -2.68 -14.38
N GLY A 287 -17.74 -3.05 -13.45
CA GLY A 287 -16.37 -3.47 -13.79
C GLY A 287 -15.22 -2.56 -13.40
N ILE A 288 -15.41 -1.49 -12.60
CA ILE A 288 -14.29 -0.67 -12.11
C ILE A 288 -14.08 -0.91 -10.61
N VAL A 289 -13.09 -1.75 -10.31
CA VAL A 289 -12.57 -1.95 -8.94
C VAL A 289 -11.72 -0.72 -8.58
N PRO A 290 -11.97 -0.01 -7.47
CA PRO A 290 -10.97 0.90 -6.92
C PRO A 290 -9.80 0.05 -6.40
N ALA A 291 -8.75 -0.06 -7.20
CA ALA A 291 -7.53 -0.80 -6.89
C ALA A 291 -6.95 -0.37 -5.53
N THR A 292 -7.17 0.89 -5.16
CA THR A 292 -6.72 1.58 -3.96
C THR A 292 -6.98 0.81 -2.68
N THR A 293 -8.17 0.21 -2.45
CA THR A 293 -8.46 -0.48 -1.17
C THR A 293 -7.80 -1.86 -1.09
N LEU A 294 -7.70 -2.56 -2.23
CA LEU A 294 -6.99 -3.84 -2.34
C LEU A 294 -5.50 -3.62 -2.11
N LEU A 295 -5.03 -2.47 -2.60
CA LEU A 295 -3.66 -2.00 -2.54
C LEU A 295 -3.18 -1.82 -1.09
N ALA A 296 -3.92 -1.18 -0.18
CA ALA A 296 -3.43 -1.07 1.20
C ALA A 296 -3.61 -2.32 2.03
N GLY A 297 -4.59 -3.19 1.76
CA GLY A 297 -4.61 -4.50 2.41
C GLY A 297 -3.40 -5.36 1.98
N LEU A 298 -2.98 -5.27 0.72
CA LEU A 298 -1.72 -5.88 0.25
C LEU A 298 -0.50 -5.22 0.91
N CYS A 299 -0.45 -3.88 0.99
CA CYS A 299 0.57 -3.17 1.76
C CYS A 299 0.65 -3.71 3.20
N THR A 300 -0.49 -3.87 3.85
CA THR A 300 -0.60 -4.38 5.22
C THR A 300 0.08 -5.74 5.38
N MET A 301 -0.16 -6.67 4.44
CA MET A 301 0.53 -7.95 4.39
C MET A 301 2.03 -7.82 4.11
N ILE A 302 2.44 -6.90 3.22
CA ILE A 302 3.86 -6.68 2.95
C ILE A 302 4.55 -6.18 4.21
N HIS A 303 4.05 -5.14 4.87
CA HIS A 303 4.71 -4.53 6.03
C HIS A 303 4.84 -5.47 7.22
N GLY A 304 3.80 -6.28 7.50
CA GLY A 304 3.88 -7.30 8.55
C GLY A 304 4.98 -8.32 8.25
N ASN A 305 5.04 -8.84 7.01
CA ASN A 305 6.03 -9.84 6.61
C ASN A 305 7.45 -9.27 6.43
N VAL A 306 7.55 -8.00 6.04
CA VAL A 306 8.80 -7.27 5.76
C VAL A 306 9.48 -6.82 7.04
N ALA A 307 8.73 -6.26 7.99
CA ALA A 307 9.24 -6.01 9.33
C ALA A 307 9.74 -7.31 9.98
N TYR A 308 9.00 -8.41 9.78
CA TYR A 308 9.35 -9.73 10.31
C TYR A 308 10.59 -10.37 9.66
N SER A 309 10.72 -10.23 8.35
CA SER A 309 11.89 -10.77 7.65
C SER A 309 13.16 -9.99 8.01
N ALA A 310 13.05 -8.69 8.29
CA ALA A 310 14.18 -7.88 8.74
C ALA A 310 14.67 -8.25 10.16
N SER A 311 13.75 -8.51 11.10
CA SER A 311 14.12 -8.84 12.48
C SER A 311 14.71 -10.24 12.65
N GLU A 312 14.19 -11.25 11.93
CA GLU A 312 14.76 -12.61 12.01
C GLU A 312 16.14 -12.67 11.34
N TYR A 313 16.34 -11.97 10.23
CA TYR A 313 17.63 -11.93 9.56
C TYR A 313 18.72 -11.26 10.43
N GLU A 314 18.35 -10.25 11.22
CA GLU A 314 19.26 -9.61 12.18
C GLU A 314 19.51 -10.49 13.43
N GLN A 315 18.51 -11.25 13.89
CA GLN A 315 18.70 -12.26 14.94
C GLN A 315 19.58 -13.43 14.49
N GLU A 316 19.47 -13.87 13.24
CA GLU A 316 20.34 -14.88 12.63
C GLU A 316 21.79 -14.36 12.52
N LEU A 317 21.98 -13.12 12.04
CA LEU A 317 23.30 -12.47 11.99
C LEU A 317 23.96 -12.29 13.37
N LEU A 318 23.16 -11.97 14.40
CA LEU A 318 23.65 -11.83 15.78
C LEU A 318 23.92 -13.19 16.45
N ALA A 319 23.28 -14.27 16.00
CA ALA A 319 23.54 -15.63 16.49
C ALA A 319 24.79 -16.24 15.86
N GLU A 320 25.22 -15.74 14.69
CA GLU A 320 26.42 -16.17 13.97
C GLU A 320 27.68 -15.38 14.35
N SER A 321 27.56 -14.28 15.12
CA SER A 321 28.67 -13.42 15.60
C SER A 321 29.07 -13.72 17.04
#